data_AF-A0A352NVQ3-F1
#
_entry.id   AF-A0A352NVQ3-F1
#
_cell.length_a   1.000
_cell.length_b   1.000
_cell.length_c   1.000
_cell.angle_alpha   90.00
_cell.angle_beta   90.00
_cell.angle_gamma   90.00
#
_symmetry.space_group_name_H-M   'P 1'
#
loop_
_entity.id
_entity.type
_entity.pdbx_description
1 polymer ?
#
loop_
_entity_poly.entity_id
_entity_poly.type
_entity_poly.pdbx_seq_one_letter_code
_entity_poly.pdbx_strand_id
1 'polypeptide(L)'
;MNYRNKLSYSRINAVNYARTYAGSPNTAYRYFPVQGDNGGDCTNFISQCLRAGGSPMVFSGKTRWWYTGQSWSVSWAVASSLYWYLKINSAEKLYGVKGMQVNST
;
A
#
# COMPACT_ATOMS: atom_id res chain seq x y z
N MET A 1 -22.02 -21.25 -11.29
CA MET A 1 -20.55 -21.11 -11.43
C MET A 1 -20.13 -19.80 -10.78
N ASN A 2 -19.49 -19.84 -9.61
CA ASN A 2 -19.04 -18.65 -8.88
C ASN A 2 -17.59 -18.34 -9.23
N TYR A 3 -17.37 -17.47 -10.23
CA TYR A 3 -16.04 -16.93 -10.54
C TYR A 3 -15.62 -15.87 -9.50
N ARG A 4 -15.40 -16.30 -8.25
CA ARG A 4 -14.55 -15.53 -7.34
C ARG A 4 -13.11 -15.88 -7.69
N ASN A 5 -12.57 -15.21 -8.70
CA ASN A 5 -11.14 -15.18 -8.91
C ASN A 5 -10.55 -14.48 -7.68
N LYS A 6 -10.21 -15.27 -6.67
CA LYS A 6 -9.67 -14.81 -5.40
C LYS A 6 -8.31 -14.22 -5.74
N LEU A 7 -8.26 -12.91 -6.03
CA LEU A 7 -7.03 -12.11 -6.05
C LEU A 7 -6.40 -12.28 -4.67
N SER A 8 -5.69 -13.39 -4.50
CA SER A 8 -5.14 -13.81 -3.22
C SER A 8 -3.88 -12.99 -3.06
N TYR A 9 -3.90 -12.12 -2.06
CA TYR A 9 -2.75 -11.33 -1.71
C TYR A 9 -1.55 -12.24 -1.40
N SER A 10 -0.49 -12.15 -2.22
CA SER A 10 0.74 -12.90 -2.06
C SER A 10 1.71 -12.11 -1.19
N ARG A 11 1.79 -12.51 0.09
CA ARG A 11 2.80 -11.98 1.03
C ARG A 11 4.22 -12.20 0.52
N ILE A 12 4.44 -13.32 -0.18
CA ILE A 12 5.74 -13.66 -0.77
C ILE A 12 6.12 -12.63 -1.84
N ASN A 13 5.20 -12.25 -2.73
CA ASN A 13 5.48 -11.26 -3.77
C ASN A 13 5.75 -9.87 -3.17
N ALA A 14 5.04 -9.50 -2.09
CA ALA A 14 5.29 -8.26 -1.37
C ALA A 14 6.71 -8.24 -0.75
N VAL A 15 7.13 -9.35 -0.12
CA VAL A 15 8.48 -9.49 0.44
C VAL A 15 9.54 -9.50 -0.65
N ASN A 16 9.31 -10.20 -1.76
CA ASN A 16 10.24 -10.22 -2.88
C ASN A 16 10.42 -8.82 -3.49
N TYR A 17 9.32 -8.08 -3.66
CA TYR A 17 9.39 -6.68 -4.09
C TYR A 17 10.23 -5.84 -3.12
N ALA A 18 10.00 -6.00 -1.81
CA ALA A 18 10.77 -5.29 -0.81
C ALA A 18 12.27 -5.62 -0.89
N ARG A 19 12.64 -6.90 -1.03
CA ARG A 19 14.04 -7.34 -1.19
C ARG A 19 14.69 -6.74 -2.43
N THR A 20 13.96 -6.69 -3.55
CA THR A 20 14.48 -6.15 -4.81
C THR A 20 14.71 -4.64 -4.74
N TYR A 21 13.77 -3.88 -4.18
CA TYR A 21 13.76 -2.41 -4.30
C TYR A 21 14.12 -1.66 -3.00
N ALA A 22 14.44 -2.35 -1.91
CA ALA A 22 14.84 -1.70 -0.65
C ALA A 22 16.10 -0.82 -0.79
N GLY A 23 17.06 -1.24 -1.61
CA GLY A 23 18.31 -0.49 -1.85
C GLY A 23 18.31 0.37 -3.11
N SER A 24 17.33 0.21 -3.99
CA SER A 24 17.26 0.91 -5.27
C SER A 24 15.79 1.16 -5.61
N PRO A 25 15.31 2.41 -5.56
CA PRO A 25 13.89 2.70 -5.80
C PRO A 25 13.42 2.25 -7.19
N ASN A 26 12.20 1.73 -7.27
CA ASN A 26 11.59 1.35 -8.55
C ASN A 26 11.23 2.61 -9.36
N THR A 27 11.83 2.76 -10.54
CA THR A 27 11.62 3.91 -11.45
C THR A 27 10.22 3.98 -12.04
N ALA A 28 9.41 2.91 -11.96
CA ALA A 28 8.00 2.94 -12.33
C ALA A 28 7.14 3.80 -11.39
N TYR A 29 7.67 4.16 -10.22
CA TYR A 29 7.00 4.99 -9.23
C TYR A 29 7.78 6.27 -8.99
N ARG A 30 7.06 7.33 -8.65
CA ARG A 30 7.65 8.58 -8.20
C ARG A 30 8.41 8.32 -6.89
N TYR A 31 9.68 8.72 -6.87
CA TYR A 31 10.49 8.73 -5.66
C TYR A 31 10.24 10.02 -4.86
N PHE A 32 10.04 9.87 -3.55
CA PHE A 32 9.89 10.99 -2.62
C PHE A 32 11.20 11.20 -1.83
N PRO A 33 12.08 12.13 -2.26
CA PRO A 33 13.32 12.41 -1.53
C PRO A 33 13.02 13.00 -0.15
N VAL A 34 13.92 12.75 0.78
CA VAL A 34 13.92 13.43 2.09
C VAL A 34 14.28 14.91 1.88
N GLN A 35 13.50 15.82 2.48
CA GLN A 35 13.72 17.26 2.47
C GLN A 35 13.66 17.79 3.91
N GLY A 36 14.83 18.01 4.51
CA GLY A 36 14.95 18.32 5.94
C GLY A 36 14.42 17.16 6.78
N ASP A 37 13.54 17.46 7.75
CA ASP A 37 12.86 16.45 8.58
C ASP A 37 11.58 15.89 7.93
N ASN A 38 11.26 16.35 6.72
CA ASN A 38 10.05 15.97 6.00
C ASN A 38 10.35 15.06 4.81
N GLY A 39 9.36 14.28 4.40
CA GLY A 39 9.46 13.38 3.25
C GLY A 39 9.95 11.99 3.64
N GLY A 40 10.62 11.33 2.69
CA GLY A 40 10.98 9.92 2.79
C GLY A 40 9.99 9.03 2.03
N ASP A 41 10.53 8.08 1.28
CA ASP A 41 9.77 7.21 0.38
C ASP A 41 9.10 6.03 1.09
N CYS A 42 9.22 5.93 2.42
CA CYS A 42 8.88 4.72 3.15
C CYS A 42 7.42 4.26 2.95
N THR A 43 6.44 5.17 3.05
CA THR A 43 5.03 4.78 2.87
C THR A 43 4.71 4.48 1.41
N ASN A 44 5.27 5.25 0.47
CA ASN A 44 5.16 4.98 -0.96
C ASN A 44 5.72 3.59 -1.29
N PHE A 45 6.91 3.27 -0.78
CA PHE A 45 7.57 1.97 -0.92
C PHE A 45 6.73 0.83 -0.32
N ILE A 46 6.17 1.00 0.88
CA ILE A 46 5.25 0.01 1.46
C ILE A 46 4.02 -0.17 0.57
N SER A 47 3.45 0.91 0.03
CA SER A 47 2.32 0.82 -0.90
C SER A 47 2.69 0.06 -2.18
N GLN A 48 3.89 0.26 -2.72
CA GLN A 48 4.40 -0.53 -3.84
C GLN A 48 4.51 -2.02 -3.49
N CYS A 49 5.02 -2.36 -2.29
CA CYS A 49 5.08 -3.74 -1.82
C CYS A 49 3.68 -4.37 -1.71
N LEU A 50 2.71 -3.63 -1.15
CA LEU A 50 1.31 -4.07 -1.08
C LEU A 50 0.72 -4.29 -2.48
N ARG A 51 1.01 -3.40 -3.42
CA ARG A 51 0.55 -3.51 -4.80
C ARG A 51 1.16 -4.71 -5.52
N ALA A 52 2.46 -4.94 -5.38
CA ALA A 52 3.17 -6.09 -5.92
C ALA A 52 2.69 -7.43 -5.31
N GLY A 53 2.23 -7.40 -4.06
CA GLY A 53 1.52 -8.50 -3.43
C GLY A 53 0.15 -8.81 -4.03
N GLY A 54 -0.33 -8.05 -5.02
CA GLY A 54 -1.63 -8.26 -5.67
C GLY A 54 -2.77 -7.47 -5.03
N SER A 55 -2.48 -6.49 -4.17
CA SER A 55 -3.52 -5.64 -3.60
C SER A 55 -4.21 -4.79 -4.67
N PRO A 56 -5.55 -4.79 -4.75
CA PRO A 56 -6.25 -3.94 -5.68
C PRO A 56 -6.21 -2.48 -5.20
N MET A 57 -6.00 -1.56 -6.14
CA MET A 57 -6.16 -0.14 -5.88
C MET A 57 -7.64 0.21 -5.73
N VAL A 58 -7.95 1.14 -4.84
CA VAL A 58 -9.30 1.59 -4.50
C VAL A 58 -9.38 3.08 -4.79
N PHE A 59 -10.04 3.44 -5.89
CA PHE A 59 -10.09 4.82 -6.40
C PHE A 59 -11.22 5.65 -5.78
N SER A 60 -12.28 5.00 -5.30
CA SER A 60 -13.50 5.64 -4.80
C SER A 60 -14.05 4.91 -3.57
N GLY A 61 -15.03 5.52 -2.90
CA GLY A 61 -15.62 5.02 -1.67
C GLY A 61 -15.08 5.70 -0.41
N LYS A 62 -15.42 5.11 0.74
CA LYS A 62 -15.12 5.64 2.08
C LYS A 62 -13.62 5.74 2.35
N THR A 63 -12.88 4.73 1.92
CA THR A 63 -11.43 4.67 2.00
C THR A 63 -10.88 4.61 0.57
N ARG A 64 -9.77 5.30 0.32
CA ARG A 64 -9.12 5.34 -1.00
C ARG A 64 -7.68 4.95 -0.82
N TRP A 65 -7.11 4.21 -1.76
CA TRP A 65 -5.69 3.83 -1.80
C TRP A 65 -5.32 3.52 -3.25
N TRP A 66 -4.65 4.44 -3.93
CA TRP A 66 -4.38 4.33 -5.37
C TRP A 66 -3.19 5.20 -5.81
N TYR A 67 -2.63 4.85 -6.97
CA TYR A 67 -1.53 5.53 -7.63
C TYR A 67 -1.70 5.44 -9.16
N THR A 68 -1.47 6.53 -9.89
CA THR A 68 -1.61 6.60 -11.36
C THR A 68 -0.35 7.07 -12.09
N GLY A 69 0.80 7.13 -11.43
CA GLY A 69 2.02 7.71 -12.00
C GLY A 69 2.07 9.23 -11.87
N GLN A 70 0.95 9.90 -12.17
CA GLN A 70 0.81 11.35 -12.11
C GLN A 70 0.27 11.83 -10.75
N SER A 71 -0.59 11.04 -10.13
CA SER A 71 -1.25 11.37 -8.87
C SER A 71 -1.40 10.14 -7.98
N TRP A 72 -1.74 10.37 -6.71
CA TRP A 72 -1.90 9.33 -5.69
C TRP A 72 -2.83 9.79 -4.58
N SER A 73 -3.43 8.84 -3.87
CA SER A 73 -4.19 9.15 -2.65
C SER A 73 -3.26 9.47 -1.48
N VAL A 74 -3.74 10.26 -0.51
CA VAL A 74 -2.96 10.58 0.71
C VAL A 74 -2.50 9.30 1.44
N SER A 75 -3.38 8.31 1.54
CA SER A 75 -3.10 6.98 2.10
C SER A 75 -2.05 6.16 1.34
N TRP A 76 -1.72 6.49 0.09
CA TRP A 76 -0.67 5.80 -0.65
C TRP A 76 0.73 6.23 -0.18
N ALA A 77 0.89 7.51 0.18
CA ALA A 77 2.19 8.13 0.45
C ALA A 77 2.39 8.64 1.88
N VAL A 78 1.36 8.67 2.73
CA VAL A 78 1.42 9.20 4.11
C VAL A 78 1.11 8.12 5.14
N ALA A 79 2.05 7.85 6.04
CA ALA A 79 1.99 6.74 7.00
C ALA A 79 0.72 6.74 7.88
N SER A 80 0.35 7.90 8.44
CA SER A 80 -0.84 8.05 9.28
C SER A 80 -2.13 7.75 8.52
N SER A 81 -2.21 8.18 7.27
CA SER A 81 -3.36 7.93 6.40
C SER A 81 -3.42 6.47 5.94
N LEU A 82 -2.28 5.83 5.68
CA LEU A 82 -2.21 4.40 5.39
C LEU A 82 -2.67 3.56 6.58
N TYR A 83 -2.23 3.90 7.80
CA TYR A 83 -2.68 3.24 9.03
C TYR A 83 -4.20 3.25 9.16
N TRP A 84 -4.83 4.42 9.04
CA TRP A 84 -6.29 4.55 9.13
C TRP A 84 -7.01 3.83 7.99
N TYR A 85 -6.49 3.89 6.76
CA TYR A 85 -7.00 3.12 5.64
C TYR A 85 -7.07 1.62 5.96
N LEU A 86 -5.96 1.04 6.44
CA LEU A 86 -5.86 -0.38 6.77
C LEU A 86 -6.79 -0.78 7.92
N LYS A 87 -6.86 0.05 8.97
CA LYS A 87 -7.68 -0.18 10.16
C LYS A 87 -9.17 -0.13 9.84
N ILE A 88 -9.63 0.91 9.13
CA ILE A 88 -11.04 1.07 8.74
C ILE A 88 -11.45 -0.06 7.79
N ASN A 89 -10.62 -0.39 6.79
CA ASN A 89 -10.91 -1.49 5.88
C ASN A 89 -11.07 -2.84 6.59
N SER A 90 -10.29 -3.06 7.64
CA SER A 90 -10.36 -4.27 8.46
C SER A 90 -11.65 -4.30 9.29
N ALA A 91 -11.93 -3.22 10.04
CA ALA A 91 -13.08 -3.11 10.92
C ALA A 91 -14.42 -3.21 10.16
N GLU A 92 -14.51 -2.57 8.99
CA GLU A 92 -15.74 -2.50 8.20
C GLU A 92 -15.80 -3.51 7.05
N LYS A 93 -14.80 -4.41 6.94
CA LYS A 93 -14.71 -5.45 5.90
C LYS A 93 -14.78 -4.88 4.47
N LEU A 94 -14.22 -3.68 4.25
CA LEU A 94 -14.26 -2.99 2.96
C LEU A 94 -13.39 -3.68 1.89
N TYR A 95 -13.59 -3.36 0.61
CA TYR A 95 -12.73 -3.83 -0.47
C TYR A 95 -11.32 -3.24 -0.38
N GLY A 96 -10.29 -4.01 -0.78
CA GLY A 96 -8.89 -3.60 -0.72
C GLY A 96 -8.12 -4.14 0.49
N VAL A 97 -6.93 -3.59 0.71
CA VAL A 97 -5.98 -4.03 1.75
C VAL A 97 -6.54 -3.76 3.13
N LYS A 98 -6.27 -4.68 4.06
CA LYS A 98 -6.70 -4.62 5.46
C LYS A 98 -5.49 -4.84 6.35
N GLY A 99 -5.47 -4.18 7.50
CA GLY A 99 -4.47 -4.40 8.54
C GLY A 99 -5.11 -4.89 9.83
N MET A 100 -4.43 -5.78 10.54
CA MET A 100 -4.75 -6.13 11.92
C MET A 100 -3.65 -5.55 12.79
N GLN A 101 -4.03 -4.70 13.74
CA GLN A 101 -3.09 -4.20 14.74
C GLN A 101 -2.77 -5.37 15.68
N VAL A 102 -1.48 -5.64 15.85
CA VAL A 102 -0.97 -6.63 16.81
C VAL A 102 -0.35 -5.87 17.98
N ASN A 103 -0.47 -6.41 19.18
CA ASN A 103 0.15 -5.82 20.36
C ASN A 103 1.67 -5.93 20.25
N SER A 104 2.38 -4.90 20.69
CA SER A 104 3.82 -4.99 20.89
C SER A 104 4.07 -5.98 22.03
N THR A 105 4.56 -7.16 21.68
CA THR A 105 5.10 -8.15 22.63
C THR A 105 6.44 -7.70 23.17
#